data_AF-A0A3B0ZS48-F1
#
_entry.id   AF-A0A3B0ZS48-F1
#
_cell.length_a   1.000
_cell.length_b   1.000
_cell.length_c   1.000
_cell.angle_alpha   90.00
_cell.angle_beta   90.00
_cell.angle_gamma   90.00
#
_symmetry.space_group_name_H-M   'P 1'
#
loop_
_entity.id
_entity.type
_entity.pdbx_description
1 polymer ?
#
loop_
_entity_poly.entity_id
_entity_poly.type
_entity_poly.pdbx_seq_one_letter_code
_entity_poly.pdbx_strand_id
1 'polypeptide(L)' 'MTRNIDIKWQSPDKIPPHEGQFFVAVKYANGLGTYDLLPWDGEKWMIDYHAEIVGWVAMTDFIGSIKAGWPAWDECIIEK' A
#
# COMPACT_ATOMS: atom_id res chain seq x y z
N MET A 1 -19.71 11.50 -8.25
CA MET A 1 -18.50 10.97 -8.92
C MET A 1 -17.42 10.84 -7.87
N THR A 2 -17.01 9.63 -7.55
CA THR A 2 -15.89 9.39 -6.63
C THR A 2 -14.60 9.75 -7.36
N ARG A 3 -13.80 10.68 -6.82
CA ARG A 3 -12.47 10.98 -7.38
C ARG A 3 -11.48 9.92 -6.90
N ASN A 4 -10.58 9.52 -7.78
CA ASN A 4 -9.44 8.69 -7.41
C ASN A 4 -8.51 9.46 -6.47
N ILE A 5 -7.89 8.75 -5.54
CA ILE A 5 -6.80 9.27 -4.72
C ILE A 5 -5.56 9.35 -5.62
N ASP A 6 -4.87 10.50 -5.59
CA ASP A 6 -3.65 10.70 -6.37
C ASP A 6 -2.48 10.00 -5.68
N ILE A 7 -2.19 8.77 -6.11
CA ILE A 7 -1.10 7.94 -5.60
C ILE A 7 0.07 8.02 -6.57
N LYS A 8 1.25 8.34 -6.07
CA LYS A 8 2.52 8.28 -6.82
C LYS A 8 3.03 6.84 -6.90
N TRP A 9 2.40 6.05 -7.77
CA TRP A 9 2.80 4.67 -8.02
C TRP A 9 4.26 4.55 -8.47
N GLN A 10 4.98 3.62 -7.87
CA GLN A 10 6.25 3.12 -8.35
C GLN A 10 6.00 1.94 -9.29
N SER A 11 6.85 1.83 -10.30
CA SER A 11 6.82 0.74 -11.26
C SER A 11 7.34 -0.57 -10.63
N PRO A 12 6.86 -1.74 -11.07
CA PRO A 12 7.17 -3.01 -10.42
C PRO A 12 8.63 -3.46 -10.56
N ASP A 13 9.38 -2.89 -11.51
CA ASP A 13 10.82 -3.08 -11.70
C ASP A 13 11.68 -2.34 -10.66
N LYS A 14 11.11 -1.36 -9.96
CA LYS A 14 11.81 -0.68 -8.86
C LYS A 14 11.75 -1.53 -7.59
N ILE A 15 12.91 -1.72 -6.97
CA ILE A 15 13.04 -2.41 -5.69
C ILE A 15 12.58 -1.47 -4.57
N PRO A 16 11.67 -1.91 -3.66
CA PRO A 16 11.33 -1.15 -2.48
C PRO A 16 12.58 -0.84 -1.63
N PRO A 17 12.76 0.41 -1.17
CA PRO A 17 14.01 0.84 -0.54
C PRO A 17 14.23 0.30 0.88
N HIS A 18 13.19 -0.28 1.50
CA HIS A 18 13.23 -0.84 2.85
C HIS A 18 12.20 -1.96 2.99
N GLU A 19 12.45 -2.87 3.94
CA GLU A 19 11.48 -3.85 4.40
C GLU A 19 10.23 -3.16 4.97
N GLY A 20 9.05 -3.74 4.77
CA GLY A 20 7.83 -3.18 5.34
C GLY A 20 6.56 -3.51 4.56
N GLN A 21 5.50 -2.79 4.87
CA GLN A 21 4.19 -2.94 4.23
C GLN A 21 3.99 -1.91 3.11
N PHE A 22 3.44 -2.39 1.99
CA PHE A 22 3.23 -1.60 0.78
C PHE A 22 1.80 -1.78 0.28
N PHE A 23 1.22 -0.69 -0.20
CA PHE A 23 -0.03 -0.74 -0.96
C PHE A 23 0.34 -1.06 -2.41
N VAL A 24 -0.17 -2.18 -2.91
CA VAL A 24 0.19 -2.70 -4.23
C VAL A 24 -1.03 -2.78 -5.13
N ALA A 25 -0.81 -2.62 -6.43
CA ALA A 25 -1.75 -3.04 -7.46
C ALA A 25 -1.27 -4.39 -8.00
N VAL A 26 -2.16 -5.38 -7.98
CA VAL A 26 -1.88 -6.74 -8.46
C VAL A 26 -2.79 -7.12 -9.61
N LYS A 27 -2.29 -8.00 -10.47
CA LYS A 27 -3.01 -8.57 -11.61
C LYS A 27 -2.95 -10.10 -11.52
N TYR A 28 -4.11 -10.73 -11.48
CA TYR A 28 -4.25 -12.17 -11.49
C TYR A 28 -4.09 -12.73 -12.91
N ALA A 29 -3.79 -14.03 -13.01
CA ALA A 29 -3.60 -14.72 -14.30
C ALA A 29 -4.84 -14.65 -15.22
N ASN A 30 -6.04 -14.51 -14.65
CA ASN A 30 -7.28 -14.35 -15.41
C ASN A 30 -7.51 -12.92 -15.96
N GLY A 31 -6.55 -12.01 -15.74
CA GLY A 31 -6.60 -10.62 -16.21
C GLY A 31 -7.33 -9.65 -15.29
N LEU A 32 -7.96 -10.12 -14.21
CA LEU A 32 -8.54 -9.26 -13.18
C LEU A 32 -7.45 -8.62 -12.33
N GLY A 33 -7.68 -7.42 -11.83
CA GLY A 33 -6.78 -6.73 -10.92
C GLY A 33 -7.48 -6.27 -9.65
N THR A 34 -6.71 -6.16 -8.58
CA THR A 34 -7.15 -5.57 -7.31
C THR A 34 -5.99 -4.78 -6.69
N TYR A 35 -6.31 -4.03 -5.64
CA TYR A 35 -5.30 -3.55 -4.71
C TYR A 35 -5.15 -4.52 -3.53
N ASP A 36 -3.96 -4.58 -2.96
CA ASP A 36 -3.66 -5.39 -1.78
C ASP A 36 -2.57 -4.74 -0.91
N LEU A 37 -2.34 -5.29 0.28
CA LEU A 37 -1.28 -4.93 1.19
C LEU A 37 -0.27 -6.07 1.29
N LEU A 38 0.89 -5.89 0.65
CA LEU A 38 1.93 -6.92 0.62
C LEU A 38 3.17 -6.49 1.40
N PRO A 39 3.69 -7.36 2.29
CA PRO A 39 5.01 -7.17 2.87
C PRO A 39 6.12 -7.35 1.82
N TRP A 40 7.14 -6.50 1.90
CA TRP A 40 8.45 -6.69 1.27
C TRP A 40 9.46 -7.10 2.35
N ASP A 41 10.15 -8.22 2.15
CA ASP A 41 11.12 -8.77 3.12
C ASP A 41 12.57 -8.31 2.90
N GLY A 42 12.79 -7.40 1.94
CA GLY A 42 14.12 -6.93 1.56
C GLY A 42 14.61 -7.51 0.24
N GLU A 43 14.09 -8.67 -0.15
CA GLU A 43 14.48 -9.40 -1.37
C GLU A 43 13.30 -9.73 -2.28
N LYS A 44 12.13 -10.00 -1.71
CA LYS A 44 10.93 -10.41 -2.44
C LYS A 44 9.64 -9.93 -1.77
N TRP A 45 8.58 -9.94 -2.58
CA TRP A 45 7.22 -9.75 -2.11
C TRP A 45 6.73 -11.01 -1.40
N MET A 46 6.15 -10.84 -0.21
CA MET A 46 5.56 -11.91 0.58
C MET A 46 4.13 -12.14 0.11
N ILE A 47 3.99 -12.96 -0.93
CA ILE A 47 2.71 -13.29 -1.58
C ILE A 47 2.47 -14.81 -1.53
N ASP A 48 1.27 -15.22 -1.13
CA ASP A 48 0.86 -16.63 -1.03
C ASP A 48 -0.10 -17.07 -2.15
N TYR A 49 -0.35 -16.19 -3.12
CA TYR A 49 -1.18 -16.43 -4.28
C TYR A 49 -0.48 -16.05 -5.60
N HIS A 50 -0.99 -16.57 -6.71
CA HIS A 50 -0.40 -16.34 -8.02
C HIS A 50 -0.92 -15.03 -8.66
N ALA A 51 -0.16 -13.95 -8.49
CA ALA A 51 -0.42 -12.67 -9.14
C ALA A 51 0.87 -11.93 -9.51
N GLU A 52 0.76 -11.01 -10.45
CA GLU A 52 1.80 -10.07 -10.86
C GLU A 52 1.57 -8.72 -10.16
N ILE A 53 2.61 -8.16 -9.54
CA ILE A 53 2.56 -6.78 -9.03
C ILE A 53 2.81 -5.86 -10.21
N VAL A 54 1.87 -4.93 -10.45
CA VAL A 54 1.93 -3.97 -11.56
C VAL A 54 2.24 -2.54 -11.09
N GLY A 55 2.28 -2.32 -9.79
CA GLY A 55 2.73 -1.07 -9.18
C GLY A 55 2.65 -1.13 -7.67
N TRP A 56 3.45 -0.31 -6.99
CA TRP A 56 3.50 -0.27 -5.53
C TRP A 56 3.71 1.15 -5.00
N VAL A 57 3.36 1.38 -3.74
CA VAL A 57 3.68 2.57 -2.97
C VAL A 57 3.90 2.17 -1.50
N ALA A 58 4.82 2.83 -0.81
CA ALA A 58 4.99 2.60 0.63
C ALA A 58 3.68 2.90 1.36
N MET A 59 3.31 2.06 2.33
CA MET A 59 2.06 2.27 3.08
C MET A 59 2.04 3.66 3.74
N THR A 60 3.17 4.14 4.26
CA THR A 60 3.30 5.47 4.85
C THR A 60 2.96 6.59 3.87
N ASP A 61 3.41 6.49 2.61
CA ASP A 61 3.13 7.47 1.56
C ASP A 61 1.65 7.41 1.12
N PHE A 62 1.07 6.20 1.05
CA PHE A 62 -0.35 6.02 0.79
C PHE A 62 -1.22 6.62 1.90
N ILE A 63 -0.89 6.34 3.17
CA ILE A 63 -1.59 6.90 4.33
C ILE A 63 -1.45 8.42 4.37
N GLY A 64 -0.29 8.97 4.00
CA GLY A 64 -0.09 10.41 3.87
C GLY A 64 -0.99 11.06 2.82
N SER A 65 -1.49 10.28 1.85
CA SER A 65 -2.41 10.74 0.81
C SER A 65 -3.88 10.75 1.27
N ILE A 66 -4.20 10.12 2.41
CA ILE A 66 -5.56 10.09 2.98
C ILE A 66 -5.66 11.00 4.22
N LYS A 67 -6.78 11.71 4.34
CA LYS A 67 -7.16 12.42 5.56
C LYS A 67 -7.98 11.50 6.47
N ALA A 68 -7.38 10.41 6.93
CA ALA A 68 -8.07 9.42 7.75
C ALA A 68 -8.49 9.98 9.13
N GLY A 69 -7.74 10.95 9.66
CA GLY A 69 -7.89 11.39 11.04
C GLY A 69 -7.48 10.30 12.04
N TRP A 70 -7.57 10.61 13.33
CA TRP A 70 -7.37 9.65 14.40
C TRP A 70 -8.74 9.16 14.90
N PRO A 71 -8.91 7.89 15.31
CA PRO A 71 -10.17 7.40 15.85
C PRO A 71 -10.65 8.23 17.04
N ALA A 72 -11.90 8.69 17.02
CA ALA A 72 -12.45 9.59 18.03
C ALA A 72 -12.53 9.00 19.45
N TRP A 73 -12.46 7.68 19.58
CA TRP A 73 -12.58 6.94 20.85
C TRP A 73 -11.23 6.67 21.51
N ASP A 74 -10.13 6.97 20.82
CA ASP A 74 -8.81 6.92 21.42
C ASP A 74 -8.52 8.27 22.06
N GLU A 75 -8.92 8.40 23.32
CA GLU A 75 -8.65 9.56 24.16
C GLU A 75 -7.13 9.69 24.35
N CYS A 76 -6.47 10.46 23.49
CA CYS A 76 -5.11 10.87 23.75
C CYS A 76 -5.14 11.79 24.97
N ILE A 77 -4.84 11.25 26.16
CA ILE A 77 -4.58 12.04 27.36
C ILE A 77 -3.30 12.82 27.10
N ILE A 78 -3.43 14.00 26.49
CA ILE A 78 -2.37 15.01 26.52
C ILE A 78 -2.58 15.76 27.83
N GLU A 79 -1.94 15.27 28.90
CA GLU A 79 -1.72 16.10 30.09
C GLU A 79 -0.94 17.36 29.66
N LYS A 80 -1.52 18.52 29.98
CA LYS A 80 -0.93 19.84 29.77
C LYS A 80 0.11 20.15 30.83
#